data_AF-A0A7C7IJG9-F1
#
_entry.id   AF-A0A7C7IJG9-F1
#
_cell.length_a   1.000
_cell.length_b   1.000
_cell.length_c   1.000
_cell.angle_alpha   90.00
_cell.angle_beta   90.00
_cell.angle_gamma   90.00
#
_symmetry.space_group_name_H-M   'P 1'
#
loop_
_entity.id
_entity.type
_entity.pdbx_description
1 polymer ?
#
loop_
_entity_poly.entity_id
_entity_poly.type
_entity_poly.pdbx_seq_one_letter_code
_entity_poly.pdbx_strand_id
1 'polypeptide(L)'
;MIYFYCTSKNALTINTVDTNLRFIQSRILGAELFKLNNFLITKGDAKSLQKSPIKQTKDSKAVYEHTTTNVMNSIKQMNKGYDFIGNKLESNTECVFGSTIEINQTDKKYLN
;
A
#
# COMPACT_ATOMS: atom_id res chain seq x y z
N MET A 1 6.49 11.71 -15.18
CA MET A 1 6.26 12.75 -14.14
C MET A 1 5.05 12.30 -13.35
N ILE A 2 5.23 12.02 -12.06
CA ILE A 2 4.17 11.46 -11.21
C ILE A 2 3.40 12.61 -10.58
N TYR A 3 2.09 12.64 -10.77
CA TYR A 3 1.21 13.63 -10.18
C TYR A 3 0.54 13.05 -8.93
N PHE A 4 0.41 13.88 -7.89
CA PHE A 4 -0.32 13.56 -6.67
C PHE A 4 -1.43 14.57 -6.46
N TYR A 5 -2.65 14.08 -6.26
CA TYR A 5 -3.78 14.92 -5.86
C TYR A 5 -4.28 14.44 -4.50
N CYS A 6 -3.83 15.10 -3.43
CA CYS A 6 -4.37 14.92 -2.08
C CYS A 6 -4.96 16.24 -1.62
N THR A 7 -6.26 16.26 -1.37
CA THR A 7 -7.01 17.45 -0.94
C THR A 7 -6.84 17.78 0.55
N SER A 8 -6.12 16.94 1.30
CA SER A 8 -5.93 17.07 2.75
C SER A 8 -4.58 17.68 3.11
N LYS A 9 -4.50 18.39 4.24
CA LYS A 9 -3.27 19.05 4.71
C LYS A 9 -2.12 18.09 5.04
N ASN A 10 -2.41 16.82 5.36
CA ASN A 10 -1.41 15.83 5.79
C ASN A 10 -1.76 14.44 5.23
N ALA A 11 -0.83 13.81 4.50
CA ALA A 11 -0.98 12.45 3.99
C ALA A 11 0.19 11.56 4.40
N LEU A 12 -0.09 10.37 4.92
CA LEU A 12 0.92 9.37 5.26
C LEU A 12 1.19 8.47 4.05
N THR A 13 2.46 8.32 3.68
CA THR A 13 2.83 7.42 2.58
C THR A 13 3.02 5.99 3.08
N ILE A 14 2.41 5.03 2.38
CA ILE A 14 2.55 3.59 2.62
C ILE A 14 3.15 2.95 1.37
N ASN A 15 4.27 2.25 1.53
CA ASN A 15 4.92 1.48 0.47
C ASN A 15 4.50 0.02 0.58
N THR A 16 4.17 -0.63 -0.53
CA THR A 16 3.69 -2.03 -0.52
C THR A 16 4.80 -3.06 -0.76
N VAL A 17 5.92 -2.69 -1.38
CA VAL A 17 7.10 -3.57 -1.48
C VAL A 17 7.75 -3.78 -0.11
N ASP A 18 8.40 -4.94 0.07
CA ASP A 18 9.13 -5.32 1.28
C ASP A 18 8.31 -5.24 2.59
N THR A 19 6.98 -5.24 2.50
CA THR A 19 6.07 -5.17 3.65
C THR A 19 4.99 -6.24 3.58
N ASN A 20 4.57 -6.75 4.73
CA ASN A 20 3.44 -7.68 4.81
C ASN A 20 2.14 -6.93 5.15
N LEU A 21 1.00 -7.52 4.80
CA LEU A 21 -0.33 -6.94 5.05
C LEU A 21 -0.57 -6.54 6.51
N ARG A 22 -0.06 -7.34 7.47
CA ARG A 22 -0.24 -7.07 8.90
C ARG A 22 0.50 -5.81 9.34
N PHE A 23 1.70 -5.59 8.81
CA PHE A 23 2.48 -4.37 9.04
C PHE A 23 1.81 -3.14 8.44
N ILE A 24 1.25 -3.27 7.23
CA ILE A 24 0.50 -2.18 6.60
C ILE A 24 -0.74 -1.84 7.44
N GLN A 25 -1.53 -2.84 7.83
CA GLN A 25 -2.74 -2.66 8.64
C GLN A 25 -2.44 -2.01 9.99
N SER A 26 -1.41 -2.47 10.71
CA SER A 26 -1.05 -1.89 12.01
C SER A 26 -0.62 -0.43 11.89
N ARG A 27 0.06 -0.06 10.81
CA ARG A 27 0.47 1.32 10.54
C ARG A 27 -0.71 2.24 10.23
N ILE A 28 -1.70 1.73 9.51
CA ILE A 28 -2.94 2.47 9.19
C ILE A 28 -3.78 2.67 10.46
N LEU A 29 -4.05 1.59 11.21
CA LEU A 29 -4.79 1.66 12.47
C LEU A 29 -4.08 2.58 13.48
N GLY A 30 -2.75 2.48 13.57
CA GLY A 30 -1.95 3.38 14.42
C GLY A 30 -2.10 4.85 14.02
N ALA A 31 -2.10 5.16 12.72
CA ALA A 31 -2.30 6.52 12.23
C ALA A 31 -3.72 7.05 12.51
N GLU A 32 -4.73 6.19 12.39
CA GLU A 32 -6.12 6.53 12.70
C GLU A 32 -6.32 6.91 14.18
N LEU A 33 -5.62 6.26 15.11
CA LEU A 33 -5.62 6.66 16.53
C LEU A 33 -5.16 8.12 16.72
N PHE A 34 -4.30 8.63 15.83
CA PHE A 34 -3.85 10.03 15.81
C PHE A 34 -4.66 10.92 14.87
N LYS A 35 -5.83 10.45 14.38
CA LYS A 35 -6.71 11.14 13.43
C LYS A 35 -6.02 11.46 12.09
N LEU A 36 -5.01 10.68 11.72
CA LEU A 36 -4.33 10.76 10.43
C LEU A 36 -4.94 9.75 9.47
N ASN A 37 -5.95 10.20 8.73
CA ASN A 37 -6.81 9.31 7.97
C ASN A 37 -6.53 9.33 6.46
N ASN A 38 -5.57 10.13 6.00
CA ASN A 38 -5.26 10.28 4.57
C ASN A 38 -3.99 9.50 4.22
N PHE A 39 -4.11 8.52 3.34
CA PHE A 39 -3.02 7.62 2.97
C PHE A 39 -2.68 7.71 1.49
N LEU A 40 -1.39 7.81 1.19
CA LEU A 40 -0.87 7.69 -0.16
C LEU A 40 -0.24 6.30 -0.31
N ILE A 41 -0.93 5.42 -1.02
CA ILE A 41 -0.50 4.03 -1.23
C ILE A 41 0.37 3.99 -2.48
N THR A 42 1.62 3.59 -2.33
CA THR A 42 2.58 3.49 -3.45
C THR A 42 3.22 2.12 -3.48
N LYS A 43 3.70 1.71 -4.65
CA LYS A 43 4.49 0.48 -4.75
C LYS A 43 5.77 0.60 -3.92
N GLY A 44 6.43 1.76 -3.94
CA GLY A 44 7.78 1.95 -3.43
C GLY A 44 8.84 1.62 -4.48
N ASP A 45 10.12 1.79 -4.14
CA ASP A 45 11.24 1.49 -5.04
C ASP A 45 11.72 0.05 -4.83
N ALA A 46 11.52 -0.81 -5.83
CA ALA A 46 11.94 -2.21 -5.80
C ALA A 46 13.44 -2.41 -6.13
N LYS A 47 14.23 -1.33 -6.31
CA LYS A 47 15.67 -1.43 -6.59
C LYS A 47 16.48 -2.12 -5.47
N SER A 48 15.92 -2.29 -4.27
CA SER A 48 16.48 -3.14 -3.21
C SER A 48 16.54 -4.62 -3.60
N LEU A 49 15.68 -5.09 -4.50
CA LEU A 49 15.56 -6.49 -4.90
C LEU A 49 16.46 -6.88 -6.10
N GLN A 50 17.05 -5.91 -6.81
CA GLN A 50 17.71 -6.15 -8.11
C GLN A 50 19.23 -5.91 -8.14
N LYS A 51 19.90 -5.64 -7.01
CA LYS A 51 21.34 -5.26 -7.02
C LYS A 51 22.35 -6.31 -6.56
N SER A 52 22.00 -7.59 -6.46
CA SER A 52 23.04 -8.62 -6.34
C SER A 52 22.66 -9.91 -7.08
N PRO A 53 23.52 -10.44 -7.97
CA PRO A 53 23.32 -11.74 -8.63
C PRO A 53 23.58 -12.92 -7.66
N ILE A 54 23.56 -12.67 -6.36
CA ILE A 54 23.63 -13.71 -5.33
C ILE A 54 22.21 -14.23 -5.17
N LYS A 55 21.98 -15.45 -5.66
CA LYS A 55 20.78 -16.27 -5.41
C LYS A 55 20.16 -15.88 -4.07
N GLN A 56 19.01 -15.21 -4.12
CA GLN A 56 18.13 -15.09 -2.95
C GLN A 56 17.92 -16.52 -2.46
N THR A 57 18.48 -16.83 -1.29
CA THR A 57 18.34 -18.15 -0.67
C THR A 57 16.86 -18.41 -0.47
N LYS A 58 16.44 -19.68 -0.46
CA LYS A 58 15.02 -20.07 -0.29
C LYS A 58 14.37 -19.52 1.00
N ASP A 59 15.19 -18.99 1.92
CA ASP A 59 14.78 -18.33 3.17
C ASP A 59 14.51 -16.82 3.00
N SER A 60 14.99 -16.22 1.92
CA SER A 60 14.66 -14.85 1.48
C SER A 60 13.38 -14.85 0.65
N LYS A 61 12.37 -15.63 1.04
CA LYS A 61 11.07 -15.62 0.36
C LYS A 61 10.54 -14.20 0.43
N ALA A 62 10.59 -13.51 -0.70
CA ALA A 62 10.02 -12.20 -0.90
C ALA A 62 8.66 -12.18 -0.20
N VAL A 63 8.53 -11.30 0.79
CA VAL A 63 7.22 -10.97 1.34
C VAL A 63 6.39 -10.57 0.12
N TYR A 64 5.35 -11.36 -0.17
CA TYR A 64 4.60 -11.27 -1.42
C TYR A 64 4.35 -9.81 -1.77
N GLU A 65 4.80 -9.40 -2.97
CA GLU A 65 4.56 -8.05 -3.45
C GLU A 65 3.05 -7.82 -3.51
N HIS A 66 2.52 -7.05 -2.56
CA HIS A 66 1.12 -6.66 -2.59
C HIS A 66 0.96 -5.52 -3.59
N THR A 67 0.03 -5.69 -4.54
CA THR A 67 -0.30 -4.60 -5.45
C THR A 67 -0.91 -3.44 -4.64
N THR A 68 -0.65 -2.20 -5.06
CA THR A 68 -1.27 -1.01 -4.45
C THR A 68 -2.79 -1.12 -4.45
N THR A 69 -3.38 -1.63 -5.53
CA THR A 69 -4.82 -1.89 -5.65
C THR A 69 -5.34 -2.87 -4.60
N ASN A 70 -4.61 -3.95 -4.29
CA ASN A 70 -5.02 -4.91 -3.27
C ASN A 70 -5.04 -4.25 -1.89
N VAL A 71 -4.00 -3.48 -1.55
CA VAL A 71 -3.95 -2.74 -0.28
C VAL A 71 -5.09 -1.72 -0.21
N MET A 72 -5.35 -0.97 -1.28
CA MET A 72 -6.48 -0.03 -1.35
C MET A 72 -7.83 -0.74 -1.15
N ASN A 73 -8.00 -1.94 -1.73
CA ASN A 73 -9.20 -2.74 -1.51
C ASN A 73 -9.33 -3.20 -0.05
N SER A 74 -8.22 -3.59 0.59
CA SER A 74 -8.22 -3.94 2.02
C SER A 74 -8.58 -2.73 2.91
N ILE A 75 -8.10 -1.53 2.58
CA ILE A 75 -8.50 -0.29 3.29
C ILE A 75 -10.01 -0.02 3.11
N LYS A 76 -10.56 -0.24 1.91
CA LYS A 76 -12.03 -0.17 1.71
C LYS A 76 -12.79 -1.15 2.61
N GLN A 77 -12.23 -2.33 2.89
CA GLN A 77 -12.85 -3.29 3.81
C GLN A 77 -12.76 -2.82 5.27
N MET A 78 -11.65 -2.19 5.68
CA MET A 78 -11.54 -1.57 7.00
C MET A 78 -12.60 -0.50 7.22
N ASN A 79 -12.87 0.32 6.20
CA ASN A 79 -13.95 1.31 6.27
C ASN A 79 -15.36 0.67 6.36
N LYS A 80 -15.48 -0.61 6.03
CA LYS A 80 -16.70 -1.41 6.24
C LYS A 80 -16.71 -2.19 7.56
N GLY A 81 -15.66 -2.05 8.38
CA GLY A 81 -15.53 -2.76 9.66
C GLY A 81 -14.87 -4.13 9.56
N TYR A 82 -14.05 -4.38 8.54
CA TYR A 82 -13.33 -5.64 8.36
C TYR A 82 -11.82 -5.45 8.19
N ASP A 83 -11.03 -6.29 8.84
CA ASP A 83 -9.58 -6.29 8.71
C ASP A 83 -9.11 -6.79 7.32
N PHE A 84 -7.80 -6.78 7.07
CA PHE A 84 -7.23 -7.12 5.76
C PHE A 84 -7.45 -8.58 5.34
N ILE A 85 -7.85 -9.46 6.26
CA ILE A 85 -8.14 -10.88 6.00
C ILE A 85 -9.62 -11.25 6.22
N GLY A 86 -10.48 -10.27 6.52
CA GLY A 86 -11.93 -10.43 6.59
C GLY A 86 -12.51 -10.63 8.00
N ASN A 87 -11.73 -10.49 9.07
CA ASN A 87 -12.28 -10.52 10.42
C ASN A 87 -12.98 -9.19 10.74
N LYS A 88 -14.02 -9.25 11.58
CA LYS A 88 -14.73 -8.05 12.01
C LYS A 88 -13.86 -7.21 12.94
N LEU A 89 -13.76 -5.91 12.67
CA LEU A 89 -13.15 -4.92 13.56
C LEU A 89 -14.16 -4.48 14.63
N GLU A 90 -13.65 -3.97 15.75
CA GLU A 90 -14.49 -3.41 16.82
C GLU A 90 -15.28 -2.18 16.35
N SER A 91 -14.71 -1.41 15.41
CA SER A 91 -15.35 -0.27 14.77
C SER A 91 -14.88 -0.11 13.33
N ASN A 92 -15.66 0.62 12.54
CA ASN A 92 -15.30 0.96 11.16
C ASN A 92 -14.28 2.09 11.16
N THR A 93 -13.41 2.08 10.15
CA THR A 93 -12.43 3.15 9.95
C THR A 93 -12.95 4.22 8.97
N GLU A 94 -12.36 5.41 9.00
CA GLU A 94 -12.70 6.52 8.09
C GLU A 94 -11.50 6.91 7.20
N CYS A 95 -10.77 5.90 6.72
CA CYS A 95 -9.55 6.10 5.94
C CYS A 95 -9.86 6.59 4.52
N VAL A 96 -9.24 7.69 4.12
CA VAL A 96 -9.20 8.17 2.73
C VAL A 96 -7.86 7.76 2.13
N PHE A 97 -7.86 7.23 0.92
CA PHE A 97 -6.64 6.77 0.27
C PHE A 97 -6.57 7.18 -1.20
N GLY A 98 -5.34 7.43 -1.66
CA GLY A 98 -4.99 7.68 -3.05
C GLY A 98 -3.76 6.88 -3.45
N SER A 99 -3.42 6.89 -4.74
CA SER A 99 -2.22 6.25 -5.26
C SER A 99 -1.61 7.09 -6.38
N THR A 100 -0.46 6.64 -6.87
CA THR A 100 0.28 7.27 -7.97
C THR A 100 -0.22 6.78 -9.32
N ILE A 101 -0.33 7.69 -10.28
CA ILE A 101 -0.52 7.36 -11.69
C ILE A 101 0.71 7.86 -12.45
N GLU A 102 1.32 6.98 -13.27
CA GLU A 102 2.32 7.40 -14.24
C GLU A 102 1.63 7.62 -15.58
N ILE A 103 1.52 8.88 -15.99
CA ILE A 103 0.79 9.29 -17.20
C ILE A 103 1.62 9.00 -18.46
N ASN A 104 2.94 8.95 -18.35
CA ASN A 104 3.84 8.70 -19.49
C ASN A 104 4.20 7.21 -19.58
N GLN A 105 3.33 6.32 -19.10
CA GLN A 105 3.60 4.90 -19.14
C GLN A 105 3.52 4.39 -20.59
N THR A 106 4.67 4.16 -21.20
CA THR A 106 4.80 3.67 -22.57
C THR A 106 4.94 2.15 -22.67
N ASP A 107 5.00 1.44 -21.53
CA ASP A 107 5.09 -0.02 -21.52
C ASP A 107 3.82 -0.66 -22.07
N LYS A 108 3.95 -1.36 -23.21
CA LYS A 108 2.88 -2.10 -23.90
C LYS A 108 2.16 -3.12 -23.00
N LYS A 109 2.81 -3.58 -21.92
CA LYS A 109 2.26 -4.53 -20.93
C LYS A 109 1.04 -3.96 -20.18
N TYR A 110 0.90 -2.63 -20.10
CA TYR A 110 -0.15 -1.96 -19.34
C TYR A 110 -1.18 -1.24 -20.22
N LEU A 111 -1.09 -1.38 -21.55
CA LEU A 111 -1.92 -0.69 -22.55
C LEU A 111 -2.95 -1.61 -23.25
N ASN A 112 -3.05 -2.88 -22.81
CA ASN A 112 -4.01 -3.87 -23.33
C ASN A 112 -4.97 -4.32 -22.22
#